data_AF-A0A067GP70-F1
#
_entry.id   AF-A0A067GP70-F1
#
_cell.length_a   1.000
_cell.length_b   1.000
_cell.length_c   1.000
_cell.angle_alpha   90.00
_cell.angle_beta   90.00
_cell.angle_gamma   90.00
#
_symmetry.space_group_name_H-M   'P 1'
#
loop_
_entity.id
_entity.type
_entity.pdbx_description
1 polymer ?
#
loop_
_entity_poly.entity_id
_entity_poly.type
_entity_poly.pdbx_seq_one_letter_code
_entity_poly.pdbx_strand_id
1 'polypeptide(L)'
;EVISEEYSLEYGKDVMEMHVGAVQAGERALIVDDLVATGGTLSAAIRLLERVGVHVVECACVIELPELKGRERLGEKPLFVLVS
;
A
#
# COMPACT_ATOMS: atom_id res chain seq x y z
N GLU A 1 15.32 -10.76 9.38
CA GLU A 1 14.41 -10.05 10.30
C GLU A 1 13.36 -9.34 9.47
N VAL A 2 12.13 -9.21 9.99
CA VAL A 2 11.01 -8.58 9.28
C VAL A 2 10.35 -7.53 10.16
N ILE A 3 9.73 -6.55 9.52
CA ILE A 3 8.77 -5.66 10.16
C ILE A 3 7.39 -5.96 9.59
N SER A 4 6.37 -5.93 10.45
CA SER A 4 5.02 -6.37 10.10
C SER A 4 4.02 -5.23 10.26
N GLU A 5 2.98 -5.19 9.43
CA GLU A 5 1.87 -4.25 9.50
C GLU A 5 0.56 -5.03 9.38
N GLU A 6 -0.27 -4.93 10.41
CA GLU A 6 -1.59 -5.55 10.43
C GLU A 6 -2.60 -4.65 9.72
N TYR A 7 -3.47 -5.22 8.89
CA TYR A 7 -4.52 -4.49 8.21
C TYR A 7 -5.85 -5.27 8.24
N SER A 8 -6.96 -4.52 8.25
CA SER A 8 -8.30 -5.09 8.40
C SER A 8 -8.88 -5.56 7.07
N LEU A 9 -9.44 -6.77 7.08
CA LEU A 9 -10.26 -7.36 6.02
C LEU A 9 -11.76 -7.19 6.36
N GLU A 10 -12.65 -7.65 5.46
CA GLU A 10 -14.09 -7.72 5.73
C GLU A 10 -14.40 -8.64 6.94
N TYR A 11 -13.69 -9.77 7.01
CA TYR A 11 -13.82 -10.72 8.09
C TYR A 11 -12.44 -11.04 8.67
N GLY A 12 -11.98 -10.17 9.58
CA GLY A 12 -10.76 -10.39 10.36
C GLY A 12 -9.65 -9.43 10.00
N LYS A 13 -8.42 -9.90 10.20
CA LYS A 13 -7.20 -9.14 10.01
C LYS A 13 -6.17 -10.00 9.31
N ASP A 14 -5.29 -9.35 8.60
CA ASP A 14 -4.16 -9.97 7.95
C ASP A 14 -2.90 -9.14 8.22
N VAL A 15 -1.74 -9.72 7.95
CA VAL A 15 -0.44 -9.12 8.28
C VAL A 15 0.44 -9.11 7.03
N MET A 16 0.92 -7.93 6.66
CA MET A 16 1.94 -7.76 5.63
C MET A 16 3.31 -7.61 6.29
N GLU A 17 4.34 -8.27 5.75
CA GLU A 17 5.70 -8.20 6.25
C GLU A 17 6.68 -7.72 5.20
N MET A 18 7.70 -6.97 5.62
CA MET A 18 8.81 -6.54 4.78
C MET A 18 10.14 -6.86 5.47
N HIS A 19 11.11 -7.36 4.70
CA HIS A 19 12.47 -7.60 5.20
C HIS A 19 13.11 -6.30 5.72
N VAL A 20 13.71 -6.36 6.92
CA VAL A 20 14.52 -5.26 7.45
C VAL A 20 15.71 -5.03 6.53
N GLY A 21 15.89 -3.78 6.10
CA GLY A 21 16.97 -3.39 5.18
C GLY A 21 16.68 -3.66 3.70
N ALA A 22 15.46 -4.06 3.32
CA ALA A 22 15.06 -4.14 1.91
C ALA A 22 15.10 -2.79 1.19
N VAL A 23 14.96 -1.71 1.95
CA VAL A 23 14.96 -0.31 1.52
C VAL A 23 15.71 0.54 2.54
N GLN A 24 16.12 1.74 2.15
CA GLN A 24 16.83 2.70 2.99
C GLN A 24 16.05 4.00 3.16
N ALA A 25 16.22 4.66 4.31
CA ALA A 25 15.60 5.95 4.56
C ALA A 25 16.01 6.98 3.50
N GLY A 26 15.05 7.77 3.01
CA GLY A 26 15.24 8.75 1.95
C GLY A 26 15.07 8.21 0.52
N GLU A 27 14.99 6.88 0.34
CA GLU A 27 14.63 6.31 -0.96
C GLU A 27 13.21 6.69 -1.37
N ARG A 28 12.93 6.60 -2.67
CA ARG A 28 11.64 6.87 -3.26
C ARG A 28 11.04 5.57 -3.78
N ALA A 29 9.78 5.30 -3.43
CA ALA A 29 9.09 4.09 -3.84
C ALA A 29 7.81 4.39 -4.63
N LEU A 30 7.57 3.57 -5.66
CA LEU A 30 6.27 3.39 -6.30
C LEU A 30 5.75 2.01 -5.86
N ILE A 31 4.53 1.95 -5.34
CA ILE A 31 3.89 0.68 -4.98
C ILE A 31 3.01 0.26 -6.15
N VAL A 32 3.17 -0.97 -6.63
CA VAL A 32 2.43 -1.49 -7.77
C VAL A 32 1.69 -2.76 -7.35
N ASP A 33 0.41 -2.84 -7.69
CA ASP A 33 -0.43 -4.03 -7.48
C ASP A 33 -1.28 -4.29 -8.74
N ASP A 34 -1.90 -5.46 -8.86
CA ASP A 34 -2.76 -5.75 -10.01
C ASP A 34 -4.13 -5.05 -9.89
N LEU A 35 -4.76 -5.11 -8.71
CA LEU A 35 -6.09 -4.59 -8.46
C LEU A 35 -6.17 -3.89 -7.10
N VAL A 36 -6.82 -2.73 -7.07
CA VAL A 36 -7.20 -2.05 -5.82
C VAL A 36 -8.70 -2.21 -5.55
N ALA A 37 -9.01 -2.94 -4.47
CA ALA A 37 -10.36 -3.10 -3.93
C ALA A 37 -10.59 -2.11 -2.77
N THR A 38 -10.45 -2.56 -1.52
CA THR A 38 -10.64 -1.72 -0.33
C THR A 38 -9.41 -0.88 0.04
N GLY A 39 -8.29 -1.02 -0.70
CA GLY A 39 -7.04 -0.31 -0.45
C GLY A 39 -6.25 -0.78 0.77
N GLY A 40 -6.66 -1.86 1.44
CA GLY A 40 -6.00 -2.37 2.66
C GLY A 40 -4.53 -2.74 2.44
N THR A 41 -4.26 -3.54 1.41
CA THR A 41 -2.92 -4.01 1.02
C THR A 41 -1.97 -2.86 0.70
N LEU A 42 -2.41 -1.92 -0.15
CA LEU A 42 -1.64 -0.72 -0.48
C LEU A 42 -1.37 0.15 0.74
N SER A 43 -2.36 0.35 1.61
CA SER A 43 -2.21 1.13 2.85
C SER A 43 -1.19 0.49 3.81
N ALA A 44 -1.20 -0.84 3.94
CA ALA A 44 -0.21 -1.57 4.73
C ALA A 44 1.22 -1.39 4.16
N ALA A 45 1.36 -1.52 2.83
CA ALA A 45 2.64 -1.31 2.15
C ALA A 45 3.16 0.13 2.32
N ILE A 46 2.30 1.14 2.21
CA ILE A 46 2.65 2.55 2.46
C ILE A 46 3.23 2.69 3.88
N ARG A 47 2.52 2.17 4.89
CA ARG A 47 2.92 2.28 6.30
C ARG A 47 4.26 1.59 6.57
N LEU A 48 4.49 0.41 5.99
CA LEU A 48 5.76 -0.30 6.13
C LEU A 48 6.94 0.51 5.59
N LEU A 49 6.78 1.09 4.39
CA LEU A 49 7.81 1.89 3.74
C LEU A 49 8.05 3.22 4.47
N GLU A 50 6.99 3.94 4.82
CA GLU A 50 7.11 5.22 5.52
C GLU A 50 7.69 5.07 6.92
N ARG A 51 7.39 3.98 7.63
CA ARG A 51 7.96 3.67 8.95
C ARG A 51 9.48 3.53 8.93
N VAL A 52 10.06 3.16 7.78
CA VAL A 52 11.53 3.07 7.60
C VAL A 52 12.11 4.29 6.86
N GLY A 53 11.32 5.35 6.73
CA GLY A 53 11.77 6.63 6.16
C GLY A 53 11.79 6.69 4.64
N VAL A 54 11.16 5.74 3.94
CA VAL A 54 11.00 5.79 2.49
C VAL A 54 9.88 6.77 2.12
N HIS A 55 10.11 7.56 1.09
CA HIS A 55 9.10 8.44 0.51
C HIS A 55 8.28 7.69 -0.54
N VAL A 56 7.08 7.24 -0.18
CA VAL A 56 6.13 6.67 -1.14
C VAL A 56 5.57 7.80 -2.01
N VAL A 57 5.92 7.76 -3.29
CA VAL A 57 5.57 8.78 -4.29
C VAL A 57 4.14 8.60 -4.79
N GLU A 58 3.76 7.35 -5.10
CA GLU A 58 2.47 7.01 -5.71
C GLU A 58 2.19 5.50 -5.54
N CYS A 59 0.91 5.13 -5.67
CA CYS A 59 0.47 3.77 -5.91
C CYS A 59 -0.02 3.62 -7.36
N ALA A 60 0.18 2.47 -7.98
CA ALA A 60 -0.34 2.17 -9.30
C ALA A 60 -0.99 0.79 -9.34
N CYS A 61 -2.18 0.70 -9.93
CA CYS A 61 -2.85 -0.57 -10.18
C CYS A 61 -3.29 -0.71 -11.64
N VAL A 62 -3.55 -1.94 -12.09
CA VAL A 62 -4.16 -2.16 -13.41
C VAL A 62 -5.67 -1.90 -13.32
N ILE A 63 -6.32 -2.43 -12.28
CA ILE A 63 -7.78 -2.37 -12.10
C ILE A 63 -8.13 -1.66 -10.78
N GLU A 64 -9.14 -0.79 -10.80
CA GLU A 64 -9.82 -0.29 -9.60
C GLU A 64 -11.23 -0.87 -9.50
N LEU A 65 -11.72 -1.09 -8.28
CA LEU A 65 -13.14 -1.30 -7.99
C LEU A 65 -13.70 -0.06 -7.26
N PRO A 66 -14.21 0.96 -7.98
CA PRO A 66 -14.55 2.26 -7.40
C PRO A 66 -15.59 2.17 -6.28
N GLU A 67 -16.50 1.20 -6.35
CA GLU A 67 -17.57 0.99 -5.37
C GLU A 67 -17.04 0.62 -3.99
N LEU A 68 -15.81 0.09 -3.90
CA LEU A 68 -15.15 -0.32 -2.66
C LEU A 68 -14.30 0.79 -2.03
N LYS A 69 -14.26 1.99 -2.65
CA LYS A 69 -13.68 3.21 -2.07
C LYS A 69 -12.20 3.07 -1.66
N GLY A 70 -11.42 2.26 -2.37
CA GLY A 70 -10.01 1.98 -2.04
C GLY A 70 -9.15 3.23 -1.91
N ARG A 71 -9.39 4.25 -2.74
CA ARG A 71 -8.71 5.56 -2.69
C ARG A 71 -8.80 6.25 -1.33
N GLU A 72 -9.95 6.16 -0.65
CA GLU A 72 -10.15 6.81 0.65
C GLU A 72 -9.17 6.29 1.71
N ARG A 73 -8.67 5.05 1.54
CA ARG A 73 -7.75 4.41 2.47
C ARG A 73 -6.27 4.75 2.26
N LEU A 74 -5.95 5.40 1.13
CA LEU A 74 -4.59 5.83 0.77
C LEU A 74 -4.29 7.27 1.21
N GLY A 75 -5.29 7.98 1.76
CA GLY A 75 -5.14 9.38 2.16
C GLY A 75 -4.82 10.27 0.97
N GLU A 76 -3.79 11.11 1.10
CA GLU A 76 -3.34 12.03 0.05
C GLU A 76 -2.37 11.37 -0.96
N LYS A 77 -2.14 10.05 -0.88
CA LYS A 77 -1.24 9.36 -1.81
C LYS A 77 -1.89 9.25 -3.19
N PRO A 78 -1.22 9.70 -4.26
CA PRO A 78 -1.70 9.50 -5.62
C PRO A 78 -1.92 8.02 -5.92
N LEU A 79 -2.99 7.72 -6.67
CA LEU A 79 -3.28 6.38 -7.19
C LEU A 79 -3.60 6.47 -8.68
N PHE A 80 -2.70 5.91 -9.49
CA PHE A 80 -2.90 5.75 -10.93
C PHE A 80 -3.53 4.38 -11.23
N VAL A 81 -4.48 4.34 -12.15
CA VAL A 81 -5.12 3.09 -12.61
C VAL A 81 -5.40 3.11 -14.11
N LEU A 82 -5.26 1.94 -14.72
CA LEU A 82 -5.46 1.75 -16.16
C LEU A 82 -6.93 1.51 -16.53
N VAL A 83 -7.66 0.77 -15.69
CA VAL A 83 -9.06 0.41 -15.88
C VAL A 83 -9.82 0.62 -14.56
N SER A 84 -11.01 1.20 -14.64
CA SER A 84 -11.88 1.51 -13.50
C SER A 84 -13.31 1.08 -13.76
#